data_AF-A0A5A9XI44-F1
#
_entry.id   AF-A0A5A9XI44-F1
#
_cell.length_a   1.000
_cell.length_b   1.000
_cell.length_c   1.000
_cell.angle_alpha   90.00
_cell.angle_beta   90.00
_cell.angle_gamma   90.00
#
_symmetry.space_group_name_H-M   'P 1'
#
loop_
_entity.id
_entity.type
_entity.pdbx_description
1 polymer ?
#
loop_
_entity_poly.entity_id
_entity_poly.type
_entity_poly.pdbx_seq_one_letter_code
_entity_poly.pdbx_strand_id
1 'polypeptide(L)'
;MGKLLCHIVVAICCAGMLTGCDPLARHKVVSTIFDGVPSMPEPQQFCQEYHEVKLAEEREAAAAQQRKNSATSDSRHEPYDQKRCNDCHDKTKEGGLIRPPNELCFMCHPDLTKGAFTHGPAAVGDCLACHVPHSSAYGPLLKVKAEDVCVTCHREKRQAKSMHDNVAAKGMICINCHNPHSGNAPYFLK
;
A
#
# COMPACT_ATOMS: atom_id res chain seq x y z
N MET A 1 -6.70 70.61 31.88
CA MET A 1 -5.69 69.66 31.36
C MET A 1 -5.68 68.30 32.04
N GLY A 2 -5.86 68.17 33.37
CA GLY A 2 -5.75 66.86 34.06
C GLY A 2 -6.77 65.78 33.68
N LYS A 3 -8.02 66.14 33.33
CA LYS A 3 -9.08 65.17 33.00
C LYS A 3 -8.89 64.49 31.63
N LEU A 4 -8.37 65.21 30.63
CA LEU A 4 -8.13 64.67 29.29
C LEU A 4 -6.97 63.66 29.27
N LEU A 5 -5.92 63.94 30.04
CA LEU A 5 -4.78 63.02 30.18
C LEU A 5 -5.20 61.71 30.88
N CYS A 6 -6.08 61.78 31.87
CA CYS A 6 -6.61 60.61 32.58
C CYS A 6 -7.45 59.71 31.65
N HIS A 7 -8.32 60.28 30.82
CA HIS A 7 -9.11 59.50 29.85
C HIS A 7 -8.27 58.85 28.76
N ILE A 8 -7.20 59.52 28.30
CA ILE A 8 -6.28 58.97 27.29
C ILE A 8 -5.48 57.79 27.88
N VAL A 9 -4.99 57.90 29.11
CA VAL A 9 -4.25 56.81 29.77
C VAL A 9 -5.15 55.59 30.01
N VAL A 10 -6.40 55.79 30.45
CA VAL A 10 -7.37 54.69 30.64
C VAL A 10 -7.71 54.01 29.31
N ALA A 11 -7.91 54.78 28.23
CA ALA A 11 -8.19 54.23 26.91
C ALA A 11 -7.02 53.39 26.34
N ILE A 12 -5.77 53.83 26.56
CA ILE A 12 -4.57 53.09 26.14
C ILE A 12 -4.38 51.81 26.95
N CYS A 13 -4.65 51.82 28.26
CA CYS A 13 -4.61 50.62 29.10
C CYS A 13 -5.68 49.59 28.71
N CYS A 14 -6.90 50.04 28.40
CA CYS A 14 -7.97 49.16 27.90
C CYS A 14 -7.65 48.57 26.52
N ALA A 15 -7.02 49.34 25.62
CA ALA A 15 -6.58 48.85 24.31
C ALA A 15 -5.48 47.79 24.42
N GLY A 16 -4.50 47.99 25.31
CA GLY A 16 -3.39 47.05 25.52
C GLY A 16 -3.82 45.68 26.08
N MET A 17 -4.89 45.64 26.89
CA MET A 17 -5.44 44.39 27.44
C MET A 17 -6.17 43.55 26.37
N LEU A 18 -6.73 44.18 25.34
CA LEU A 18 -7.46 43.49 24.26
C LEU A 18 -6.52 43.00 23.14
N THR A 19 -5.32 43.57 23.03
CA THR A 19 -4.31 43.20 22.01
C THR A 19 -3.21 42.26 22.54
N GLY A 20 -3.35 41.73 23.76
CA GLY A 20 -2.37 40.79 24.32
C GLY A 20 -2.30 39.48 23.53
N CYS A 21 -1.09 39.00 23.24
CA CYS A 21 -0.84 37.76 22.49
C CYS A 21 -1.14 36.47 23.29
N ASP A 22 -1.56 36.57 24.55
CA ASP A 22 -1.89 35.42 25.39
C ASP A 22 -3.39 35.08 25.25
N PRO A 23 -3.74 33.95 24.61
CA PRO A 23 -5.15 33.60 24.36
C PRO A 23 -5.96 33.34 25.63
N LEU A 24 -5.32 32.86 26.71
CA LEU A 24 -5.95 32.60 28.01
C LEU A 24 -6.28 33.90 28.73
N ALA A 25 -5.32 34.82 28.77
CA ALA A 25 -5.52 36.15 29.35
C ALA A 25 -6.61 36.91 28.59
N ARG A 26 -6.60 36.82 27.25
CA ARG A 26 -7.64 37.43 26.42
C ARG A 26 -9.02 36.83 26.67
N HIS A 27 -9.15 35.49 26.71
CA HIS A 27 -10.42 34.82 27.00
C HIS A 27 -10.97 35.21 28.38
N LYS A 28 -10.11 35.29 29.40
CA LYS A 28 -10.48 35.73 30.74
C LYS A 28 -10.99 37.18 30.77
N VAL A 29 -10.34 38.09 30.04
CA VAL A 29 -10.78 39.50 29.95
C VAL A 29 -12.13 39.60 29.23
N VAL A 30 -12.29 38.94 28.07
CA VAL A 30 -13.54 39.04 27.30
C VAL A 30 -14.71 38.34 28.00
N SER A 31 -14.48 37.22 28.70
CA SER A 31 -15.53 36.55 29.48
C SER A 31 -15.95 37.33 30.72
N THR A 32 -15.13 38.29 31.18
CA THR A 32 -15.51 39.20 32.27
C THR A 32 -16.33 40.40 31.77
N ILE A 33 -16.13 40.82 30.53
CA ILE A 33 -16.74 42.03 29.96
C ILE A 33 -18.04 41.72 29.18
N PHE A 34 -18.09 40.57 28.52
CA PHE A 34 -19.20 40.17 27.67
C PHE A 34 -19.94 38.98 28.27
N ASP A 35 -21.20 39.20 28.66
CA ASP A 35 -22.11 38.13 29.05
C ASP A 35 -22.41 37.25 27.83
N GLY A 36 -22.14 35.94 27.95
CA GLY A 36 -22.39 34.95 26.90
C GLY A 36 -21.14 34.41 26.18
N VAL A 37 -19.93 34.74 26.62
CA VAL A 37 -18.71 34.10 26.10
C VAL A 37 -18.70 32.62 26.49
N PRO A 38 -18.63 31.67 25.54
CA PRO A 38 -18.57 30.25 25.85
C PRO A 38 -17.34 29.89 26.68
N SER A 39 -17.50 28.95 27.62
CA SER A 39 -16.38 28.38 28.38
C SER A 39 -15.42 27.66 27.43
N MET A 40 -14.12 27.79 27.68
CA MET A 40 -13.15 27.06 26.87
C MET A 40 -13.30 25.54 27.12
N PRO A 41 -13.18 24.72 26.06
CA PRO A 41 -13.18 23.28 26.20
C PRO A 41 -11.96 22.83 27.03
N GLU A 42 -12.06 21.66 27.65
CA GLU A 42 -10.96 21.09 28.42
C GLU A 42 -9.73 20.88 27.52
N PRO A 43 -8.50 21.21 27.99
CA PRO A 43 -7.29 21.08 27.17
C PRO A 43 -7.10 19.69 26.55
N GLN A 44 -7.54 18.65 27.24
CA GLN A 44 -7.47 17.27 26.77
C GLN A 44 -8.37 17.02 25.55
N GLN A 45 -9.55 17.66 25.49
CA GLN A 45 -10.47 17.53 24.36
C GLN A 45 -9.87 18.10 23.08
N PHE A 46 -9.18 19.24 23.18
CA PHE A 46 -8.48 19.84 22.03
C PHE A 46 -7.33 18.97 21.53
N CYS A 47 -6.55 18.39 22.45
CA CYS A 47 -5.48 17.46 22.08
C CYS A 47 -6.02 16.18 21.42
N GLN A 48 -7.16 15.67 21.87
CA GLN A 48 -7.82 14.49 21.30
C GLN A 48 -8.34 14.77 19.89
N GLU A 49 -9.08 15.86 19.70
CA GLU A 49 -9.59 16.25 18.38
C GLU A 49 -8.45 16.49 17.38
N TYR A 50 -7.41 17.20 17.79
CA TYR A 50 -6.22 17.41 16.97
C TYR A 50 -5.53 16.08 16.62
N HIS A 51 -5.42 15.15 17.57
CA HIS A 51 -4.84 13.83 17.33
C HIS A 51 -5.67 13.01 16.34
N GLU A 52 -7.00 13.03 16.46
CA GLU A 52 -7.90 12.31 15.55
C GLU A 52 -7.81 12.86 14.12
N VAL A 53 -7.80 14.18 13.96
CA VAL A 53 -7.59 14.82 12.65
C VAL A 53 -6.24 14.43 12.06
N LYS A 54 -5.19 14.45 12.88
CA LYS A 54 -3.82 14.14 12.44
C LYS A 54 -3.70 12.66 12.03
N LEU A 55 -4.31 11.75 12.80
CA LEU A 55 -4.41 10.34 12.44
C LEU A 55 -5.21 10.13 11.15
N ALA A 56 -6.27 10.89 10.90
CA ALA A 56 -7.04 10.82 9.67
C ALA A 56 -6.22 11.30 8.46
N GLU A 57 -5.49 12.41 8.59
CA GLU A 57 -4.55 12.90 7.57
C GLU A 57 -3.44 11.88 7.27
N GLU A 58 -2.85 11.26 8.29
CA GLU A 58 -1.82 10.22 8.14
C GLU A 58 -2.37 8.97 7.43
N ARG A 59 -3.60 8.54 7.78
CA ARG A 59 -4.28 7.42 7.11
C ARG A 59 -4.61 7.75 5.66
N GLU A 60 -5.04 8.97 5.37
CA GLU A 60 -5.31 9.41 4.00
C GLU A 60 -4.02 9.51 3.17
N ALA A 61 -2.94 10.03 3.75
CA ALA A 61 -1.63 10.08 3.12
C ALA A 61 -1.09 8.68 2.83
N ALA A 62 -1.22 7.73 3.78
CA ALA A 62 -0.85 6.34 3.58
C ALA A 62 -1.69 5.67 2.47
N ALA A 63 -3.01 5.91 2.44
CA ALA A 63 -3.90 5.41 1.38
C ALA A 63 -3.59 6.03 0.01
N ALA A 64 -3.25 7.32 -0.04
CA ALA A 64 -2.84 8.01 -1.26
C ALA A 64 -1.50 7.47 -1.80
N GLN A 65 -0.56 7.17 -0.90
CA GLN A 65 0.70 6.54 -1.27
C GLN A 65 0.50 5.11 -1.78
N GLN A 66 -0.39 4.33 -1.16
CA GLN A 66 -0.77 3.01 -1.65
C GLN A 66 -1.41 3.07 -3.06
N ARG A 67 -2.29 4.06 -3.31
CA ARG A 67 -2.86 4.29 -4.66
C ARG A 67 -1.80 4.63 -5.70
N LYS A 68 -0.80 5.43 -5.33
CA LYS A 68 0.33 5.78 -6.22
C LYS A 68 1.25 4.59 -6.50
N ASN A 69 1.55 3.77 -5.48
CA ASN A 69 2.34 2.55 -5.64
C ASN A 69 1.61 1.51 -6.52
N SER A 70 0.28 1.51 -6.52
CA SER A 70 -0.56 0.69 -7.41
C SER A 70 -0.67 1.25 -8.83
N ALA A 71 -0.32 2.52 -9.06
CA ALA A 71 -0.38 3.17 -10.37
C ALA A 71 0.94 3.10 -11.16
N THR A 72 2.01 2.55 -10.57
CA THR A 72 3.34 2.42 -11.20
C THR A 72 3.81 0.98 -11.40
N SER A 73 2.95 -0.03 -11.22
CA SER A 73 3.34 -1.44 -11.32
C SER A 73 2.86 -2.14 -12.59
N ASP A 74 2.95 -1.51 -13.77
CA ASP A 74 2.77 -2.25 -15.04
C ASP A 74 4.01 -3.12 -15.25
N SER A 75 3.94 -4.38 -14.81
CA SER A 75 4.94 -5.40 -15.10
C SER A 75 4.80 -5.74 -16.58
N ARG A 76 5.81 -5.40 -17.37
CA ARG A 76 5.88 -5.77 -18.79
C ARG A 76 6.91 -6.86 -18.98
N HIS A 77 6.57 -7.83 -19.83
CA HIS A 77 7.51 -8.84 -20.22
C HIS A 77 8.51 -8.21 -21.20
N GLU A 78 9.81 -8.36 -20.95
CA GLU A 78 10.86 -7.71 -21.76
C GLU A 78 10.68 -7.93 -23.28
N PRO A 79 10.43 -9.16 -23.80
CA PRO A 79 10.15 -9.35 -25.22
C PRO A 79 8.94 -8.56 -25.74
N TYR A 80 7.91 -8.37 -24.90
CA TYR A 80 6.73 -7.59 -25.25
C TYR A 80 7.02 -6.09 -25.24
N ASP A 81 7.73 -5.58 -24.24
CA ASP A 81 8.13 -4.17 -24.15
C ASP A 81 9.04 -3.77 -25.33
N GLN A 82 9.93 -4.68 -25.73
CA GLN A 82 10.81 -4.54 -26.91
C GLN A 82 10.10 -4.80 -28.25
N LYS A 83 8.79 -5.10 -28.26
CA LYS A 83 8.00 -5.40 -29.47
C LYS A 83 8.55 -6.56 -30.30
N ARG A 84 9.20 -7.53 -29.65
CA ARG A 84 9.76 -8.75 -30.27
C ARG A 84 8.69 -9.82 -30.44
N CYS A 85 7.59 -9.47 -31.11
CA CYS A 85 6.41 -10.33 -31.21
C CYS A 85 6.72 -11.69 -31.82
N ASN A 86 7.66 -11.75 -32.77
CA ASN A 86 8.00 -12.96 -33.52
C ASN A 86 8.81 -13.98 -32.71
N ASP A 87 9.29 -13.60 -31.53
CA ASP A 87 9.97 -14.54 -30.62
C ASP A 87 8.99 -15.52 -29.96
N CYS A 88 7.68 -15.25 -30.08
CA CYS A 88 6.61 -16.08 -29.55
C CYS A 88 5.53 -16.36 -30.60
N HIS A 89 5.24 -15.40 -31.47
CA HIS A 89 4.16 -15.50 -32.45
C HIS A 89 4.63 -15.82 -33.86
N ASP A 90 3.87 -16.66 -34.54
CA ASP A 90 3.97 -16.91 -35.97
C ASP A 90 2.57 -16.94 -36.57
N LYS A 91 2.22 -15.89 -37.32
CA LYS A 91 0.89 -15.73 -37.93
C LYS A 91 0.59 -16.78 -39.00
N THR A 92 1.59 -17.51 -39.47
CA THR A 92 1.41 -18.57 -40.48
C THR A 92 1.02 -19.91 -39.86
N LYS A 93 1.21 -20.07 -38.54
CA LYS A 93 0.87 -21.29 -37.81
C LYS A 93 -0.54 -21.23 -37.23
N GLU A 94 -1.22 -22.36 -37.25
CA GLU A 94 -2.46 -22.55 -36.49
C GLU A 94 -2.19 -22.33 -34.99
N GLY A 95 -2.99 -21.48 -34.34
CA GLY A 95 -2.76 -21.06 -32.95
C GLY A 95 -1.77 -19.91 -32.76
N GLY A 96 -1.08 -19.47 -33.83
CA GLY A 96 -0.34 -18.21 -33.84
C GLY A 96 0.94 -18.18 -32.98
N LEU A 97 1.45 -19.33 -32.52
CA LEU A 97 2.65 -19.43 -31.68
C LEU A 97 3.75 -20.25 -32.35
N ILE A 98 5.02 -19.91 -32.10
CA ILE A 98 6.17 -20.62 -32.67
C ILE A 98 6.36 -22.03 -32.08
N ARG A 99 5.86 -22.25 -30.85
CA ARG A 99 5.88 -23.50 -30.08
C ARG A 99 4.59 -23.66 -29.27
N PRO A 100 4.24 -24.89 -28.85
CA PRO A 100 3.17 -25.12 -27.89
C PRO A 100 3.35 -24.27 -26.60
N PRO A 101 2.27 -23.75 -25.99
CA PRO A 101 2.37 -22.89 -24.82
C PRO A 101 3.18 -23.48 -23.65
N ASN A 102 3.09 -24.79 -23.45
CA ASN A 102 3.78 -25.52 -22.38
C ASN A 102 5.29 -25.72 -22.63
N GLU A 103 5.78 -25.43 -23.83
CA GLU A 103 7.20 -25.50 -24.18
C GLU A 103 7.80 -24.10 -24.42
N LEU A 104 6.97 -23.16 -24.87
CA LEU A 104 7.40 -21.86 -25.37
C LEU A 104 8.21 -21.07 -24.33
N CYS A 105 7.72 -21.01 -23.08
CA CYS A 105 8.37 -20.25 -22.02
C CYS A 105 9.77 -20.80 -21.68
N PHE A 106 9.95 -22.12 -21.77
CA PHE A 106 11.21 -22.78 -21.44
C PHE A 106 12.31 -22.58 -22.48
N MET A 107 11.97 -22.07 -23.68
CA MET A 107 12.99 -21.67 -24.66
C MET A 107 13.96 -20.62 -24.10
N CYS A 108 13.47 -19.74 -23.22
CA CYS A 108 14.28 -18.69 -22.59
C CYS A 108 14.40 -18.86 -21.07
N HIS A 109 13.47 -19.57 -20.42
CA HIS A 109 13.47 -19.82 -18.98
C HIS A 109 13.65 -21.30 -18.62
N PRO A 110 14.78 -21.95 -19.01
CA PRO A 110 14.98 -23.39 -18.85
C PRO A 110 15.11 -23.85 -17.39
N ASP A 111 15.29 -22.92 -16.46
CA ASP A 111 15.74 -23.21 -15.10
C ASP A 111 14.62 -23.17 -14.06
N LEU A 112 13.38 -22.84 -14.47
CA LEU A 112 12.25 -22.63 -13.56
C LEU A 112 11.85 -23.89 -12.78
N THR A 113 12.10 -25.07 -13.36
CA THR A 113 11.69 -26.37 -12.82
C THR A 113 12.88 -27.28 -12.47
N LYS A 114 14.05 -26.69 -12.18
CA LYS A 114 15.27 -27.46 -11.85
C LYS A 114 15.33 -27.99 -10.42
N GLY A 115 14.42 -27.57 -9.53
CA GLY A 115 14.39 -28.05 -8.15
C GLY A 115 13.98 -29.52 -8.04
N ALA A 116 14.41 -30.19 -6.96
CA ALA A 116 14.06 -31.58 -6.68
C ALA A 116 12.54 -31.82 -6.56
N PHE A 117 11.79 -30.80 -6.14
CA PHE A 117 10.34 -30.78 -6.07
C PHE A 117 9.82 -29.67 -6.97
N THR A 118 8.96 -30.03 -7.94
CA THR A 118 8.35 -29.06 -8.88
C THR A 118 6.86 -28.91 -8.61
N HIS A 119 6.39 -27.67 -8.65
CA HIS A 119 4.98 -27.35 -8.45
C HIS A 119 4.15 -27.78 -9.68
N GLY A 120 2.95 -28.33 -9.46
CA GLY A 120 2.15 -29.00 -10.49
C GLY A 120 1.98 -28.21 -11.79
N PRO A 121 1.46 -26.96 -11.75
CA PRO A 121 1.33 -26.13 -12.95
C PRO A 121 2.67 -25.86 -13.66
N ALA A 122 3.76 -25.65 -12.91
CA ALA A 122 5.08 -25.44 -13.49
C ALA A 122 5.63 -26.72 -14.12
N ALA A 123 5.40 -27.88 -13.51
CA ALA A 123 5.86 -29.18 -13.99
C ALA A 123 5.29 -29.55 -15.36
N VAL A 124 4.06 -29.10 -15.65
CA VAL A 124 3.37 -29.38 -16.92
C VAL A 124 3.45 -28.21 -17.91
N GLY A 125 4.19 -27.14 -17.57
CA GLY A 125 4.32 -25.95 -18.42
C GLY A 125 3.07 -25.09 -18.51
N ASP A 126 2.12 -25.19 -17.57
CA ASP A 126 0.95 -24.32 -17.50
C ASP A 126 1.29 -22.97 -16.86
N CYS A 127 2.24 -22.26 -17.48
CA CYS A 127 2.73 -20.95 -17.01
C CYS A 127 1.59 -19.92 -16.96
N LEU A 128 0.65 -20.04 -17.90
CA LEU A 128 -0.48 -19.15 -18.04
C LEU A 128 -1.57 -19.40 -16.99
N ALA A 129 -1.48 -20.42 -16.13
CA ALA A 129 -2.34 -20.54 -14.97
C ALA A 129 -2.22 -19.29 -14.08
N CYS A 130 -0.99 -18.83 -13.85
CA CYS A 130 -0.65 -17.73 -12.95
C CYS A 130 -0.19 -16.46 -13.67
N HIS A 131 0.47 -16.58 -14.82
CA HIS A 131 1.11 -15.44 -15.51
C HIS A 131 0.32 -14.94 -16.74
N VAL A 132 0.58 -13.68 -17.12
CA VAL A 132 0.12 -13.03 -18.35
C VAL A 132 1.36 -12.69 -19.20
N PRO A 133 1.51 -13.21 -20.44
CA PRO A 133 2.79 -13.22 -21.14
C PRO A 133 3.22 -11.86 -21.74
N HIS A 134 2.34 -10.86 -21.75
CA HIS A 134 2.58 -9.54 -22.33
C HIS A 134 2.84 -8.49 -21.24
N SER A 135 1.80 -8.15 -20.48
CA SER A 135 1.87 -7.22 -19.37
C SER A 135 0.82 -7.53 -18.32
N SER A 136 1.07 -7.08 -17.09
CA SER A 136 0.14 -7.15 -15.98
C SER A 136 0.33 -5.97 -15.03
N ALA A 137 -0.74 -5.59 -14.35
CA ALA A 137 -0.69 -4.66 -13.22
C ALA A 137 0.07 -5.24 -12.00
N TYR A 138 0.44 -6.52 -12.02
CA TYR A 138 1.10 -7.22 -10.92
C TYR A 138 2.40 -7.88 -11.39
N GLY A 139 3.52 -7.49 -10.79
CA GLY A 139 4.81 -8.14 -11.04
C GLY A 139 4.93 -9.49 -10.33
N PRO A 140 5.69 -10.45 -10.88
CA PRO A 140 6.25 -10.52 -12.24
C PRO A 140 5.22 -11.12 -13.21
N LEU A 141 4.41 -10.28 -13.85
CA LEU A 141 3.37 -10.69 -14.79
C LEU A 141 2.25 -11.56 -14.21
N LEU A 142 1.92 -11.44 -12.93
CA LEU A 142 0.88 -12.27 -12.31
C LEU A 142 -0.51 -11.80 -12.71
N LYS A 143 -1.47 -12.71 -12.86
CA LYS A 143 -2.88 -12.36 -13.13
C LYS A 143 -3.55 -11.60 -11.99
N VAL A 144 -3.11 -11.87 -10.76
CA VAL A 144 -3.61 -11.27 -9.52
C VAL A 144 -2.41 -10.89 -8.65
N LYS A 145 -2.65 -10.24 -7.52
CA LYS A 145 -1.59 -9.89 -6.58
C LYS A 145 -0.87 -11.15 -6.05
N ALA A 146 0.40 -11.01 -5.70
CA ALA A 146 1.23 -12.13 -5.24
C ALA A 146 0.67 -12.77 -3.96
N GLU A 147 -0.01 -11.99 -3.12
CA GLU A 147 -0.66 -12.45 -1.89
C GLU A 147 -1.86 -13.38 -2.17
N ASP A 148 -2.53 -13.15 -3.30
CA ASP A 148 -3.81 -13.76 -3.61
C ASP A 148 -3.67 -14.96 -4.56
N VAL A 149 -2.59 -15.03 -5.35
CA VAL A 149 -2.44 -16.05 -6.42
C VAL A 149 -2.53 -17.47 -5.88
N CYS A 150 -1.95 -17.75 -4.71
CA CYS A 150 -1.92 -19.10 -4.15
C CYS A 150 -3.31 -19.58 -3.72
N VAL A 151 -4.13 -18.69 -3.16
CA VAL A 151 -5.46 -19.03 -2.61
C VAL A 151 -6.54 -19.15 -3.68
N THR A 152 -6.22 -18.81 -4.94
CA THR A 152 -7.11 -19.09 -6.08
C THR A 152 -7.45 -20.57 -6.18
N CYS A 153 -6.45 -21.43 -5.96
CA CYS A 153 -6.56 -22.89 -5.94
C CYS A 153 -6.44 -23.49 -4.54
N HIS A 154 -5.48 -23.03 -3.73
CA HIS A 154 -5.20 -23.65 -2.43
C HIS A 154 -6.10 -23.08 -1.31
N ARG A 155 -7.31 -23.62 -1.17
CA ARG A 155 -8.31 -23.17 -0.17
C ARG A 155 -8.37 -24.04 1.09
N GLU A 156 -7.60 -25.13 1.10
CA GLU A 156 -7.52 -26.10 2.17
C GLU A 156 -6.81 -25.59 3.43
N LYS A 157 -7.10 -26.22 4.57
CA LYS A 157 -6.39 -25.94 5.82
C LYS A 157 -4.91 -26.30 5.66
N ARG A 158 -4.03 -25.36 6.00
CA ARG A 158 -2.57 -25.57 5.96
C ARG A 158 -2.12 -26.44 7.13
N GLN A 159 -1.26 -27.42 6.87
CA GLN A 159 -0.77 -28.37 7.86
C GLN A 159 0.05 -27.69 8.98
N ALA A 160 0.92 -26.74 8.63
CA ALA A 160 1.74 -25.99 9.58
C ALA A 160 1.04 -24.72 10.09
N LYS A 161 -0.11 -24.85 10.76
CA LYS A 161 -0.97 -23.71 11.15
C LYS A 161 -0.19 -22.64 11.93
N SER A 162 0.54 -23.03 12.98
CA SER A 162 1.31 -22.09 13.81
C SER A 162 2.33 -21.27 12.99
N MET A 163 3.00 -21.89 12.01
CA MET A 163 3.93 -21.17 11.14
C MET A 163 3.20 -20.17 10.25
N HIS A 164 2.08 -20.56 9.65
CA HIS A 164 1.28 -19.66 8.82
C HIS A 164 0.65 -18.50 9.62
N ASP A 165 0.21 -18.75 10.86
CA ASP A 165 -0.29 -17.70 11.75
C ASP A 165 0.81 -16.67 12.04
N ASN A 166 2.04 -17.12 12.31
CA ASN A 166 3.20 -16.25 12.53
C ASN A 166 3.61 -15.47 11.27
N VAL A 167 3.55 -16.12 10.10
CA VAL A 167 3.79 -15.48 8.80
C VAL A 167 2.79 -14.37 8.56
N ALA A 168 1.50 -14.65 8.76
CA ALA A 168 0.42 -13.67 8.62
C ALA A 168 0.56 -12.50 9.60
N ALA A 169 0.87 -12.78 10.87
CA ALA A 169 1.06 -11.76 11.90
C ALA A 169 2.25 -10.82 11.58
N LYS A 170 3.26 -11.31 10.85
CA LYS A 170 4.42 -10.53 10.41
C LYS A 170 4.24 -9.86 9.06
N GLY A 171 3.05 -9.97 8.44
CA GLY A 171 2.78 -9.43 7.10
C GLY A 171 3.61 -10.10 5.99
N MET A 172 4.12 -11.30 6.23
CA MET A 172 4.82 -12.08 5.22
C MET A 172 3.82 -12.85 4.34
N ILE A 173 4.24 -13.12 3.11
CA ILE A 173 3.42 -13.74 2.07
C ILE A 173 4.04 -15.09 1.66
N CYS A 174 3.28 -15.93 0.96
CA CYS A 174 3.66 -17.31 0.67
C CYS A 174 5.06 -17.42 0.04
N ILE A 175 5.36 -16.52 -0.89
CA ILE A 175 6.62 -16.54 -1.64
C ILE A 175 7.84 -16.07 -0.83
N ASN A 176 7.67 -15.57 0.40
CA ASN A 176 8.81 -15.30 1.28
C ASN A 176 9.52 -16.59 1.72
N CYS A 177 8.79 -17.70 1.80
CA CYS A 177 9.34 -19.00 2.20
C CYS A 177 9.21 -20.06 1.12
N HIS A 178 8.16 -20.01 0.28
CA HIS A 178 7.93 -20.97 -0.79
C HIS A 178 8.40 -20.46 -2.15
N ASN A 179 8.91 -21.34 -3.00
CA ASN A 179 9.14 -21.09 -4.41
C ASN A 179 7.95 -21.62 -5.22
N PRO A 180 7.24 -20.78 -5.98
CA PRO A 180 6.02 -21.18 -6.70
C PRO A 180 6.28 -22.06 -7.93
N HIS A 181 7.54 -22.23 -8.34
CA HIS A 181 7.91 -23.07 -9.49
C HIS A 181 8.55 -24.38 -9.05
N SER A 182 9.66 -24.31 -8.31
CA SER A 182 10.36 -25.49 -7.81
C SER A 182 11.27 -25.18 -6.62
N GLY A 183 11.52 -26.18 -5.77
CA GLY A 183 12.39 -26.07 -4.61
C GLY A 183 13.15 -27.36 -4.36
N ASN A 184 14.23 -27.29 -3.58
CA ASN A 184 15.03 -28.46 -3.22
C ASN A 184 14.56 -29.16 -1.94
N ALA A 185 13.60 -28.55 -1.24
CA ALA A 185 12.97 -29.11 -0.05
C ALA A 185 11.48 -29.42 -0.33
N PRO A 186 10.88 -30.37 0.43
CA PRO A 186 9.44 -30.61 0.39
C PRO A 186 8.64 -29.32 0.57
N TYR A 187 7.46 -29.27 -0.05
CA TYR A 187 6.60 -28.07 -0.06
C TYR A 187 7.25 -26.83 -0.68
N PHE A 188 8.27 -27.02 -1.52
CA PHE A 188 8.94 -25.96 -2.28
C PHE A 188 9.55 -24.87 -1.37
N LEU A 189 10.00 -25.24 -0.18
CA LEU A 189 10.67 -24.30 0.72
C LEU A 189 12.02 -23.86 0.11
N LYS A 190 12.33 -22.57 0.27
CA LYS A 190 13.57 -21.92 -0.17
C LYS A 190 14.72 -22.16 0.81
#